data_AF-A0A917Q830-F1
#
_entry.id   AF-A0A917Q830-F1
#
_cell.length_a   1.000
_cell.length_b   1.000
_cell.length_c   1.000
_cell.angle_alpha   90.00
_cell.angle_beta   90.00
_cell.angle_gamma   90.00
#
_symmetry.space_group_name_H-M   'P 1'
#
loop_
_entity.id
_entity.type
_entity.pdbx_description
1 polymer ?
#
loop_
_entity_poly.entity_id
_entity_poly.type
_entity_poly.pdbx_seq_one_letter_code
_entity_poly.pdbx_strand_id
1 'polypeptide(L)'
;MTIFDLMNLIDRMRDTAIVVTDADLDAPGPTIRYVNDAFVAMSGLARELAIGRSPRLLQGRDTDRRHTHALGASLREGRACRDVLLNYRADGSPYLCAVEIHPVHDGEGRITSFAAFEMEVERRRGRPSAEPFGRWRRVVSTALFASEVVPGLHFGRAGHAPGSGFARGSGFGSAPARTSAVPVRH
;
A
#
# COMPACT_ATOMS: atom_id res chain seq x y z
N MET A 1 6.62 21.24 -6.92
CA MET A 1 6.28 19.81 -7.11
C MET A 1 6.91 19.36 -8.41
N THR A 2 7.81 18.39 -8.36
CA THR A 2 8.48 17.82 -9.55
C THR A 2 7.69 16.65 -10.13
N ILE A 3 8.02 16.22 -11.35
CA ILE A 3 7.43 15.01 -11.95
C ILE A 3 7.68 13.77 -11.09
N PHE A 4 8.80 13.69 -10.38
CA PHE A 4 9.10 12.61 -9.44
C PHE A 4 8.26 12.68 -8.16
N ASP A 5 7.95 13.88 -7.66
CA ASP A 5 7.02 14.05 -6.54
C ASP A 5 5.59 13.64 -6.94
N LEU A 6 5.17 14.00 -8.16
CA LEU A 6 3.88 13.59 -8.73
C LEU A 6 3.83 12.07 -8.93
N MET A 7 4.88 11.46 -9.49
CA MET A 7 4.95 10.01 -9.68
C MET A 7 4.97 9.27 -8.34
N ASN A 8 5.73 9.73 -7.34
CA ASN A 8 5.69 9.17 -5.98
C ASN A 8 4.32 9.33 -5.33
N LEU A 9 3.62 10.45 -5.55
CA LEU A 9 2.26 10.65 -5.04
C LEU A 9 1.28 9.67 -5.69
N ILE A 10 1.33 9.52 -7.02
CA ILE A 10 0.49 8.59 -7.78
C ILE A 10 0.78 7.14 -7.38
N ASP A 11 2.05 6.77 -7.21
CA ASP A 11 2.45 5.41 -6.83
C ASP A 11 2.03 5.07 -5.39
N ARG A 12 2.13 6.04 -4.46
CA ARG A 12 1.53 5.92 -3.12
C ARG A 12 0.01 5.79 -3.14
N MET A 13 -0.66 6.37 -4.13
CA MET A 13 -2.10 6.25 -4.30
C MET A 13 -2.52 4.95 -4.98
N ARG A 14 -1.63 4.25 -5.70
CA ARG A 14 -1.96 3.03 -6.45
C ARG A 14 -2.48 1.90 -5.56
N ASP A 15 -1.89 1.76 -4.37
CA ASP A 15 -2.31 0.74 -3.40
C ASP A 15 -3.31 1.28 -2.38
N THR A 16 -3.63 2.57 -2.42
CA THR A 16 -4.49 3.22 -1.40
C THR A 16 -5.94 3.00 -1.77
N ALA A 17 -6.66 2.32 -0.89
CA ALA A 17 -8.08 2.12 -1.03
C ALA A 17 -8.79 3.47 -0.90
N ILE A 18 -9.65 3.79 -1.87
CA ILE A 18 -10.45 5.01 -1.87
C ILE A 18 -11.90 4.58 -1.73
N VAL A 19 -12.61 5.17 -0.77
CA VAL A 19 -14.05 5.00 -0.57
C VAL A 19 -14.69 6.38 -0.57
N VAL A 20 -15.72 6.57 -1.37
CA VAL A 20 -16.53 7.79 -1.33
C VAL A 20 -17.95 7.42 -0.93
N THR A 21 -18.48 8.12 0.06
CA THR A 21 -19.86 7.97 0.53
C THR A 21 -20.66 9.24 0.30
N ASP A 22 -21.98 9.16 0.41
CA ASP A 22 -22.77 10.37 0.68
C ASP A 22 -22.50 10.93 2.08
N ALA A 23 -23.13 12.06 2.40
CA ALA A 23 -22.95 12.79 3.65
C ALA A 23 -23.92 12.38 4.78
N ASP A 24 -24.80 11.40 4.56
CA ASP A 24 -25.80 11.01 5.56
C ASP A 24 -25.16 10.21 6.71
N LEU A 25 -25.08 10.78 7.90
CA LEU A 25 -24.46 10.13 9.07
C LEU A 25 -25.48 9.43 9.98
N ASP A 26 -26.76 9.51 9.67
CA ASP A 26 -27.82 8.84 10.44
C ASP A 26 -27.76 7.33 10.24
N ALA A 27 -28.33 6.56 11.17
CA ALA A 27 -28.27 5.10 11.10
C ALA A 27 -28.91 4.59 9.78
N PRO A 28 -28.24 3.71 9.02
CA PRO A 28 -27.10 2.86 9.39
C PRO A 28 -25.70 3.46 9.16
N GLY A 29 -25.59 4.73 8.79
CA GLY A 29 -24.37 5.46 8.44
C GLY A 29 -24.36 5.82 6.95
N PRO A 30 -23.29 6.49 6.50
CA PRO A 30 -23.23 6.99 5.12
C PRO A 30 -23.12 5.83 4.14
N THR A 31 -23.66 6.04 2.94
CA THR A 31 -23.76 5.01 1.90
C THR A 31 -22.65 5.16 0.87
N ILE A 32 -21.94 4.07 0.60
CA ILE A 32 -20.87 4.02 -0.39
C ILE A 32 -21.44 4.29 -1.80
N ARG A 33 -20.86 5.28 -2.47
CA ARG A 33 -21.16 5.68 -3.86
C ARG A 33 -20.03 5.29 -4.82
N TYR A 34 -18.82 5.15 -4.32
CA TYR A 34 -17.66 4.75 -5.10
C TYR A 34 -16.64 4.03 -4.22
N VAL A 35 -15.94 3.06 -4.82
CA VAL A 35 -14.70 2.46 -4.31
C VAL A 35 -13.68 2.36 -5.44
N ASN A 36 -12.38 2.21 -5.19
CA ASN A 36 -11.41 1.89 -6.25
C ASN A 36 -10.99 0.41 -6.22
N ASP A 37 -10.12 0.00 -7.14
CA ASP A 37 -9.67 -1.41 -7.21
C ASP A 37 -8.79 -1.79 -6.03
N ALA A 38 -8.05 -0.84 -5.44
CA ALA A 38 -7.28 -1.07 -4.22
C ALA A 38 -8.19 -1.42 -3.04
N PHE A 39 -9.38 -0.82 -2.92
CA PHE A 39 -10.38 -1.23 -1.93
C PHE A 39 -10.82 -2.69 -2.14
N VAL A 40 -11.12 -3.07 -3.39
CA VAL A 40 -11.54 -4.44 -3.71
C VAL A 40 -10.43 -5.43 -3.38
N ALA A 41 -9.19 -5.12 -3.76
CA ALA A 41 -8.03 -5.95 -3.46
C ALA A 41 -7.75 -6.07 -1.95
N MET A 42 -7.87 -4.99 -1.19
CA MET A 42 -7.59 -4.95 0.25
C MET A 42 -8.68 -5.67 1.07
N SER A 43 -9.95 -5.38 0.77
CA SER A 43 -11.10 -5.92 1.52
C SER A 43 -11.54 -7.30 1.04
N GLY A 44 -11.15 -7.71 -0.17
CA GLY A 44 -11.69 -8.88 -0.85
C GLY A 44 -13.17 -8.73 -1.23
N LEU A 45 -13.77 -7.55 -1.06
CA LEU A 45 -15.18 -7.31 -1.34
C LEU A 45 -15.36 -6.76 -2.75
N ALA A 46 -16.17 -7.46 -3.55
CA ALA A 46 -16.54 -6.99 -4.87
C ALA A 46 -17.24 -5.63 -4.80
N ARG A 47 -16.90 -4.75 -5.75
CA ARG A 47 -17.42 -3.39 -5.86
C ARG A 47 -18.94 -3.36 -5.81
N GLU A 48 -19.60 -4.26 -6.53
CA GLU A 48 -21.05 -4.37 -6.66
C GLU A 48 -21.74 -4.71 -5.33
N LEU A 49 -21.03 -5.39 -4.43
CA LEU A 49 -21.52 -5.70 -3.08
C LEU A 49 -21.27 -4.56 -2.10
N ALA A 50 -20.29 -3.69 -2.38
CA ALA A 50 -19.94 -2.54 -1.56
C ALA A 50 -20.85 -1.32 -1.85
N ILE A 51 -21.09 -1.01 -3.13
CA ILE A 51 -21.92 0.13 -3.52
C ILE A 51 -23.34 0.00 -2.92
N GLY A 52 -23.86 1.10 -2.37
CA GLY A 52 -25.19 1.13 -1.75
C GLY A 52 -25.22 0.62 -0.31
N ARG A 53 -24.07 0.26 0.29
CA ARG A 53 -23.95 -0.18 1.68
C ARG A 53 -23.16 0.81 2.51
N SER A 54 -23.29 0.75 3.83
CA SER A 54 -22.46 1.55 4.73
C SER A 54 -21.08 0.91 4.93
N PRO A 55 -19.96 1.67 4.99
CA PRO A 55 -18.62 1.13 5.26
C PRO A 55 -18.52 0.31 6.54
N ARG A 56 -19.48 0.47 7.46
CA ARG A 56 -19.64 -0.37 8.65
C ARG A 56 -19.76 -1.87 8.34
N LEU A 57 -20.04 -2.25 7.08
CA LEU A 57 -20.00 -3.63 6.61
C LEU A 57 -18.63 -4.32 6.80
N LEU A 58 -17.53 -3.55 6.86
CA LEU A 58 -16.18 -4.07 7.11
C LEU A 58 -15.83 -4.15 8.60
N GLN A 59 -16.72 -3.71 9.48
CA GLN A 59 -16.52 -3.76 10.93
C GLN A 59 -17.09 -5.07 11.49
N GLY A 60 -16.44 -5.62 12.50
CA GLY A 60 -16.85 -6.86 13.15
C GLY A 60 -16.94 -6.74 14.65
N ARG A 61 -17.01 -7.90 15.32
CA ARG A 61 -17.23 -8.00 16.76
C ARG A 61 -16.16 -7.27 17.57
N ASP A 62 -14.91 -7.36 17.14
CA ASP A 62 -13.77 -6.84 17.90
C ASP A 62 -13.33 -5.44 17.39
N THR A 63 -14.10 -4.82 16.48
CA THR A 63 -13.89 -3.41 16.12
C THR A 63 -14.26 -2.50 17.29
N ASP A 64 -13.29 -1.74 17.81
CA ASP A 64 -13.53 -0.85 18.95
C ASP A 64 -14.47 0.32 18.57
N ARG A 65 -15.64 0.34 19.21
CA ARG A 65 -16.67 1.35 18.98
C ARG A 65 -16.24 2.76 19.35
N ARG A 66 -15.30 2.93 20.30
CA ARG A 66 -14.79 4.25 20.70
C ARG A 66 -14.16 4.99 19.53
N HIS A 67 -13.33 4.28 18.76
CA HIS A 67 -12.69 4.81 17.56
C HIS A 67 -13.73 5.18 16.49
N THR A 68 -14.70 4.29 16.22
CA THR A 68 -15.77 4.56 15.24
C THR A 68 -16.66 5.75 15.63
N HIS A 69 -16.91 5.92 16.93
CA HIS A 69 -17.69 7.05 17.46
C HIS A 69 -16.91 8.36 17.35
N ALA A 70 -15.60 8.36 17.64
CA ALA A 70 -14.73 9.53 17.51
C ALA A 70 -14.63 10.02 16.05
N LEU A 71 -14.52 9.10 15.09
CA LEU A 71 -14.60 9.42 13.66
C LEU A 71 -15.96 10.05 13.34
N GLY A 72 -17.06 9.40 13.73
CA GLY A 72 -18.42 9.91 13.47
C GLY A 72 -18.69 11.29 14.08
N ALA A 73 -18.17 11.58 15.27
CA ALA A 73 -18.26 12.91 15.89
C ALA A 73 -17.54 13.97 15.05
N SER A 74 -16.30 13.67 14.61
CA SER A 74 -15.51 14.60 13.78
C SER A 74 -16.20 14.90 12.45
N LEU A 75 -16.80 13.88 11.81
CA LEU A 75 -17.53 14.05 10.55
C LEU A 75 -18.80 14.89 10.71
N ARG A 76 -19.55 14.74 11.82
CA ARG A 76 -20.71 15.60 12.12
C ARG A 76 -20.33 17.06 12.31
N GLU A 77 -19.12 17.31 12.80
CA GLU A 77 -18.57 18.66 12.95
C GLU A 77 -17.89 19.17 11.67
N GLY A 78 -18.01 18.44 10.56
CA GLY A 78 -17.45 18.82 9.26
C GLY A 78 -15.93 18.86 9.23
N ARG A 79 -15.26 18.08 10.09
CA ARG A 79 -13.80 18.03 10.15
C ARG A 79 -13.23 16.77 9.52
N ALA A 80 -12.08 16.94 8.87
CA ALA A 80 -11.25 15.81 8.51
C ALA A 80 -10.78 15.06 9.78
N CYS A 81 -10.70 13.75 9.70
CA CYS A 81 -10.29 12.91 10.82
C CYS A 81 -9.54 11.67 10.34
N ARG A 82 -8.80 11.05 11.27
CA ARG A 82 -8.02 9.86 10.98
C ARG A 82 -7.96 8.92 12.18
N ASP A 83 -7.93 7.62 11.92
CA ASP A 83 -7.79 6.61 12.96
C ASP A 83 -7.27 5.28 12.39
N VAL A 84 -7.00 4.30 13.26
CA VAL A 84 -6.73 2.91 12.86
C VAL A 84 -7.80 2.01 13.47
N LEU A 85 -8.53 1.31 12.60
CA LEU A 85 -9.63 0.43 12.97
C LEU A 85 -9.28 -1.03 12.70
N LEU A 86 -9.82 -1.94 13.50
CA LEU A 86 -9.85 -3.36 13.13
C LEU A 86 -11.04 -3.58 12.18
N ASN A 87 -10.75 -3.92 10.93
CA ASN A 87 -11.72 -4.30 9.91
C ASN A 87 -11.59 -5.79 9.56
N TYR A 88 -12.54 -6.30 8.81
CA TYR A 88 -12.63 -7.69 8.37
C TYR A 88 -12.85 -7.75 6.86
N ARG A 89 -12.11 -8.63 6.19
CA ARG A 89 -12.26 -8.90 4.75
C ARG A 89 -13.54 -9.70 4.49
N ALA A 90 -13.90 -9.84 3.22
CA ALA A 90 -15.05 -10.66 2.80
C ALA A 90 -14.97 -12.13 3.24
N ASP A 91 -13.75 -12.66 3.41
CA ASP A 91 -13.51 -14.01 3.95
C ASP A 91 -13.53 -14.09 5.49
N GLY A 92 -13.74 -12.97 6.17
CA GLY A 92 -13.76 -12.85 7.63
C GLY A 92 -12.38 -12.68 8.27
N SER A 93 -11.28 -12.62 7.51
CA SER A 93 -9.94 -12.37 8.06
C SER A 93 -9.80 -10.93 8.55
N PRO A 94 -9.24 -10.69 9.75
CA PRO A 94 -9.06 -9.35 10.28
C PRO A 94 -7.87 -8.62 9.63
N TYR A 95 -7.94 -7.30 9.58
CA TYR A 95 -6.84 -6.42 9.23
C TYR A 95 -6.96 -5.06 9.94
N LEU A 96 -5.82 -4.42 10.23
CA LEU A 96 -5.82 -3.07 10.75
C LEU A 96 -5.86 -2.09 9.59
N CYS A 97 -6.93 -1.30 9.53
CA CYS A 97 -7.18 -0.29 8.52
C CYS A 97 -6.82 1.09 9.08
N ALA A 98 -5.72 1.68 8.63
CA ALA A 98 -5.49 3.10 8.81
C ALA A 98 -6.40 3.85 7.83
N VAL A 99 -7.26 4.72 8.36
CA VAL A 99 -8.25 5.47 7.60
C VAL A 99 -8.10 6.96 7.86
N GLU A 100 -8.10 7.73 6.78
CA GLU A 100 -8.16 9.20 6.80
C GLU A 100 -9.37 9.65 5.98
N ILE A 101 -10.24 10.47 6.57
CA ILE A 101 -11.55 10.85 5.99
C ILE A 101 -11.62 12.37 5.88
N HIS A 102 -12.01 12.84 4.69
CA HIS A 102 -12.19 14.25 4.38
C HIS A 102 -13.62 14.56 3.94
N PRO A 103 -14.26 15.61 4.47
CA PRO A 103 -15.50 16.13 3.93
C PRO A 103 -15.27 16.80 2.57
N VAL A 104 -16.15 16.51 1.63
CA VAL A 104 -16.18 17.12 0.30
C VAL A 104 -17.35 18.09 0.23
N HIS A 105 -17.08 19.32 -0.19
CA HIS A 105 -18.05 20.40 -0.20
C HIS A 105 -18.50 20.74 -1.63
N ASP A 106 -19.75 21.17 -1.77
CA ASP A 106 -20.22 21.83 -3.00
C ASP A 106 -19.75 23.30 -3.08
N GLY A 107 -20.17 24.00 -4.15
CA GLY A 107 -19.85 25.42 -4.34
C GLY A 107 -20.49 26.36 -3.31
N GLU A 108 -21.45 25.89 -2.52
CA GLU A 108 -22.11 26.64 -1.46
C GLU A 108 -21.52 26.32 -0.06
N GLY A 109 -20.48 25.47 -0.01
CA GLY A 109 -19.82 25.08 1.23
C GLY A 109 -20.57 24.00 2.03
N ARG A 110 -21.58 23.34 1.46
CA ARG A 110 -22.27 22.22 2.12
C ARG A 110 -21.51 20.92 1.88
N ILE A 111 -21.43 20.07 2.91
CA ILE A 111 -20.85 18.72 2.77
C ILE A 111 -21.81 17.86 1.95
N THR A 112 -21.31 17.33 0.83
CA THR A 112 -22.08 16.46 -0.08
C THR A 112 -21.64 15.01 -0.02
N SER A 113 -20.40 14.77 0.37
CA SER A 113 -19.81 13.44 0.44
C SER A 113 -18.64 13.41 1.41
N PHE A 114 -18.23 12.19 1.77
CA PHE A 114 -16.98 11.95 2.47
C PHE A 114 -16.06 11.10 1.59
N ALA A 115 -14.79 11.50 1.48
CA ALA A 115 -13.75 10.72 0.82
C ALA A 115 -12.82 10.13 1.88
N ALA A 116 -12.70 8.80 1.90
CA ALA A 116 -11.82 8.06 2.78
C ALA A 116 -10.65 7.45 2.00
N PHE A 117 -9.46 7.57 2.57
CA PHE A 117 -8.22 6.96 2.11
C PHE A 117 -7.78 5.92 3.13
N GLU A 118 -7.68 4.68 2.66
CA GLU A 118 -7.51 3.53 3.52
C GLU A 118 -6.27 2.72 3.13
N MET A 119 -5.59 2.22 4.14
CA MET A 119 -4.42 1.36 3.99
C MET A 119 -4.43 0.27 5.05
N GLU A 120 -4.11 -0.96 4.65
CA GLU A 120 -3.75 -1.98 5.62
C GLU A 120 -2.42 -1.62 6.27
N VAL A 121 -2.37 -1.71 7.60
CA VAL A 121 -1.19 -1.40 8.38
C VAL A 121 -0.89 -2.47 9.41
N GLU A 122 0.35 -2.48 9.87
CA GLU A 122 0.81 -3.24 11.01
C GLU A 122 1.60 -2.34 11.96
N ARG A 123 1.71 -2.76 13.23
CA ARG A 123 2.40 -1.96 14.23
C ARG A 123 3.90 -1.89 13.91
N ARG A 124 4.42 -0.67 13.75
CA ARG A 124 5.84 -0.43 13.55
C ARG A 124 6.62 -0.82 14.80
N ARG A 125 7.76 -1.48 14.63
CA ARG A 125 8.74 -1.70 15.72
C ARG A 125 9.62 -0.47 15.89
N GLY A 126 9.87 -0.07 17.14
CA GLY A 126 10.77 1.04 17.48
C GLY A 126 10.10 2.42 17.47
N ARG A 127 10.90 3.46 17.25
CA ARG A 127 10.44 4.87 17.31
C ARG A 127 9.37 5.15 16.25
N PRO A 128 8.29 5.89 16.58
CA PRO A 128 7.34 6.34 15.57
C PRO A 128 8.00 7.25 14.53
N SER A 129 7.53 7.23 13.28
CA SER A 129 7.89 8.27 12.31
C SER A 129 7.19 9.60 12.66
N ALA A 130 7.65 10.70 12.06
CA ALA A 130 7.02 12.01 12.21
C ALA A 130 5.75 12.17 11.35
N GLU A 131 5.51 11.23 10.44
CA GLU A 131 4.38 11.25 9.52
C GLU A 131 3.05 10.89 10.22
N PRO A 132 1.91 11.25 9.60
CA PRO A 132 0.62 10.63 9.90
C PRO A 132 0.73 9.11 10.06
N PHE A 133 0.07 8.58 11.08
CA PHE A 133 0.14 7.16 11.45
C PHE A 133 1.55 6.65 11.79
N GLY A 134 2.49 7.48 12.28
CA GLY A 134 3.89 7.06 12.44
C GLY A 134 4.18 5.85 13.36
N ARG A 135 3.20 5.37 14.13
CA ARG A 135 3.29 4.09 14.87
C ARG A 135 2.96 2.86 14.01
N TRP A 136 2.56 3.07 12.78
CA TRP A 136 2.03 2.08 11.85
C TRP A 136 2.88 2.09 10.58
N ARG A 137 3.11 0.90 10.05
CA ARG A 137 3.74 0.69 8.75
C ARG A 137 2.68 0.08 7.84
N ARG A 138 2.61 0.57 6.60
CA ARG A 138 1.77 -0.02 5.56
C ARG A 138 2.18 -1.48 5.30
N VAL A 139 1.21 -2.37 5.20
CA VAL A 139 1.40 -3.71 4.64
C VAL A 139 1.36 -3.56 3.12
N VAL A 140 2.49 -3.83 2.46
CA VAL A 140 2.56 -3.83 1.00
C VAL A 140 2.34 -5.27 0.55
N SER A 141 1.20 -5.54 -0.10
CA SER A 141 0.94 -6.87 -0.64
C SER A 141 1.90 -7.16 -1.78
N THR A 142 2.75 -8.18 -1.63
CA THR A 142 3.68 -8.62 -2.68
C THR A 142 2.95 -9.23 -3.89
N ALA A 143 1.63 -9.48 -3.77
CA ALA A 143 0.83 -10.12 -4.81
C ALA A 143 0.76 -9.33 -6.12
N LEU A 144 1.06 -8.02 -6.11
CA LEU A 144 1.09 -7.17 -7.31
C LEU A 144 2.42 -7.22 -8.08
N PHE A 145 3.45 -7.91 -7.59
CA PHE A 145 4.71 -8.12 -8.33
C PHE A 145 4.77 -9.47 -9.07
N ALA A 146 3.71 -10.26 -9.03
CA ALA A 146 3.72 -11.61 -9.58
C ALA A 146 3.46 -11.71 -11.10
N SER A 147 3.29 -10.60 -11.84
CA SER A 147 3.00 -10.64 -13.28
C SER A 147 4.02 -9.97 -14.20
N GLU A 148 5.19 -9.55 -13.72
CA GLU A 148 6.28 -9.08 -14.60
C GLU A 148 7.58 -9.86 -14.37
N VAL A 149 7.54 -11.16 -14.59
CA VAL A 149 8.69 -11.84 -15.20
C VAL A 149 8.30 -12.07 -16.65
N VAL A 150 8.65 -11.14 -17.54
CA VAL A 150 8.68 -11.41 -18.97
C VAL A 150 9.88 -12.33 -19.20
N PRO A 151 9.70 -13.62 -19.54
CA PRO A 151 10.83 -14.48 -19.86
C PRO A 151 11.41 -13.98 -21.19
N GLY A 152 12.62 -13.39 -21.17
CA GLY A 152 13.36 -13.06 -22.39
C GLY A 152 13.95 -11.65 -22.49
N LEU A 153 13.76 -10.76 -21.52
CA LEU A 153 14.39 -9.42 -21.58
C LEU A 153 15.76 -9.42 -20.87
N HIS A 154 16.82 -9.76 -21.61
CA HIS A 154 18.19 -9.50 -21.18
C HIS A 154 18.55 -8.04 -21.44
N PHE A 155 18.72 -7.25 -20.38
CA PHE A 155 19.36 -5.93 -20.50
C PHE A 155 20.83 -6.13 -20.88
N GLY A 156 21.15 -5.82 -22.14
CA GLY A 156 22.53 -5.79 -22.63
C GLY A 156 23.37 -4.85 -21.78
N ARG A 157 24.42 -5.38 -21.16
CA ARG A 157 25.47 -4.57 -20.52
C ARG A 157 26.06 -3.63 -21.55
N ALA A 158 26.02 -2.34 -21.26
CA ALA A 158 26.77 -1.31 -21.98
C ALA A 158 28.26 -1.68 -22.02
N GLY A 159 28.75 -2.02 -23.22
CA GLY A 159 30.16 -2.23 -23.51
C GLY A 159 30.72 -0.99 -24.19
N HIS A 160 31.36 -0.13 -23.39
CA HIS A 160 32.29 0.90 -23.85
C HIS A 160 33.48 0.19 -24.53
N ALA A 161 33.69 0.43 -25.84
CA ALA A 161 34.95 0.08 -26.49
C ALA A 161 35.97 1.20 -26.24
N PRO A 162 37.23 0.84 -25.90
CA PRO A 162 38.25 1.11 -26.90
C PRO A 162 39.29 -0.01 -27.02
N GLY A 163 39.91 -0.11 -28.20
CA GLY A 163 41.27 -0.65 -28.35
C GLY A 163 41.40 -1.95 -29.14
N SER A 164 41.47 -1.82 -30.47
CA SER A 164 42.43 -2.60 -31.28
C SER A 164 43.84 -2.32 -30.73
N GLY A 165 44.67 -3.28 -30.33
CA GLY A 165 45.01 -4.52 -31.00
C GLY A 165 46.45 -4.41 -31.46
N PHE A 166 47.42 -4.88 -30.66
CA PHE A 166 48.76 -5.24 -31.12
C PHE A 166 49.36 -6.29 -30.19
N ALA A 167 49.53 -7.50 -30.73
CA ALA A 167 50.23 -8.61 -30.10
C ALA A 167 51.73 -8.53 -30.43
N ARG A 168 52.58 -8.89 -29.45
CA ARG A 168 53.90 -9.51 -29.64
C ARG A 168 54.48 -9.91 -28.28
N GLY A 169 55.10 -11.09 -28.20
CA GLY A 169 56.21 -11.35 -27.26
C GLY A 169 56.05 -12.51 -26.29
N SER A 170 56.33 -13.72 -26.78
CA SER A 170 57.14 -14.80 -26.16
C SER A 170 57.58 -14.72 -24.68
N GLY A 171 57.46 -15.86 -23.96
CA GLY A 171 58.50 -16.28 -23.01
C GLY A 171 58.08 -17.07 -21.76
N PHE A 172 58.37 -18.39 -21.78
CA PHE A 172 58.85 -19.27 -20.70
C PHE A 172 58.08 -19.45 -19.37
N GLY A 173 57.94 -20.72 -18.92
CA GLY A 173 57.91 -21.06 -17.49
C GLY A 173 57.10 -22.29 -17.04
N SER A 174 57.61 -23.49 -17.33
CA SER A 174 57.47 -24.79 -16.62
C SER A 174 56.63 -24.98 -15.33
N ALA A 175 55.67 -25.93 -15.41
CA ALA A 175 55.49 -27.18 -14.61
C ALA A 175 55.08 -27.13 -13.08
N PRO A 176 54.69 -28.26 -12.43
CA PRO A 176 53.29 -28.57 -12.07
C PRO A 176 53.06 -29.06 -10.60
N ALA A 177 51.89 -29.67 -10.33
CA ALA A 177 51.48 -30.49 -9.16
C ALA A 177 50.85 -29.72 -7.96
N ARG A 178 49.90 -30.21 -7.14
CA ARG A 178 49.16 -31.48 -7.00
C ARG A 178 48.04 -31.25 -5.95
N THR A 179 46.84 -31.79 -6.21
CA THR A 179 45.91 -32.53 -5.33
C THR A 179 45.68 -32.23 -3.83
N SER A 180 44.38 -32.23 -3.49
CA SER A 180 43.68 -32.92 -2.38
C SER A 180 43.28 -32.19 -1.09
N ALA A 181 41.95 -32.23 -0.85
CA ALA A 181 41.24 -32.69 0.36
C ALA A 181 41.18 -31.80 1.64
N VAL A 182 40.01 -31.18 1.86
CA VAL A 182 38.97 -31.39 2.93
C VAL A 182 39.32 -32.47 4.01
N PRO A 183 38.87 -32.46 5.32
CA PRO A 183 37.73 -31.75 5.98
C PRO A 183 37.92 -31.16 7.42
N VAL A 184 36.91 -30.37 7.82
CA VAL A 184 36.10 -30.35 9.08
C VAL A 184 36.68 -30.92 10.39
N ARG A 185 36.58 -30.12 11.49
CA ARG A 185 36.18 -30.54 12.86
C ARG A 185 35.54 -29.34 13.57
N HIS A 186 34.27 -29.46 13.95
CA HIS A 186 33.71 -29.58 15.32
C HIS A 186 33.64 -28.26 16.10
#